data_AF-A0A1H4KQI5-F1
#
_entry.id   AF-A0A1H4KQI5-F1
#
_cell.length_a   1.000
_cell.length_b   1.000
_cell.length_c   1.000
_cell.angle_alpha   90.00
_cell.angle_beta   90.00
_cell.angle_gamma   90.00
#
_symmetry.space_group_name_H-M   'P 1'
#
loop_
_entity.id
_entity.type
_entity.pdbx_description
1 polymer ?
#
loop_
_entity_poly.entity_id
_entity_poly.type
_entity_poly.pdbx_seq_one_letter_code
_entity_poly.pdbx_strand_id
1 'polypeptide(L)'
;MRIVSKTQNIVDNPVQNQYEIYRDGIIQGVVRYRIEGTTLRFFLCRATGLRSPWERRAFYLAAARDAKRRRMNVQITSRSMAEDLAPFRKWCHAAPQERPVRRVDSAGLTPSLQHAA
;
A
#
# COMPACT_ATOMS: atom_id res chain seq x y z
N MET A 1 -1.26 -16.62 -11.83
CA MET A 1 -1.75 -15.23 -11.98
C MET A 1 -3.26 -15.24 -12.10
N ARG A 2 -3.96 -14.19 -11.65
CA ARG A 2 -5.42 -14.08 -11.74
C ARG A 2 -5.82 -12.79 -12.44
N ILE A 3 -6.78 -12.85 -13.37
CA ILE A 3 -7.29 -11.64 -14.02
C ILE A 3 -8.17 -10.85 -13.06
N VAL A 4 -7.85 -9.57 -12.88
CA VAL A 4 -8.60 -8.61 -12.06
C VAL A 4 -9.52 -7.75 -12.93
N SER A 5 -9.06 -7.37 -14.12
CA SER A 5 -9.84 -6.65 -15.13
C SER A 5 -9.43 -7.09 -16.53
N LYS A 6 -10.34 -7.74 -17.27
CA LYS A 6 -10.09 -8.13 -18.67
C LYS A 6 -10.01 -6.91 -19.58
N THR A 7 -10.93 -5.96 -19.42
CA THR A 7 -10.99 -4.74 -20.25
C THR A 7 -9.73 -3.88 -20.13
N GLN A 8 -9.12 -3.85 -18.94
CA GLN A 8 -7.93 -3.03 -18.68
C GLN A 8 -6.63 -3.85 -18.65
N ASN A 9 -6.68 -5.14 -18.97
CA ASN A 9 -5.54 -6.06 -18.88
C ASN A 9 -4.80 -5.99 -17.54
N ILE A 10 -5.55 -5.99 -16.44
CA ILE A 10 -5.00 -5.97 -15.07
C ILE A 10 -5.03 -7.38 -14.52
N VAL A 11 -3.89 -7.82 -14.01
CA VAL A 11 -3.71 -9.12 -13.38
C VAL A 11 -3.15 -8.96 -11.97
N ASP A 12 -3.49 -9.91 -11.11
CA ASP A 12 -2.85 -10.16 -9.83
C ASP A 12 -1.79 -11.24 -10.01
N ASN A 13 -0.54 -10.90 -9.68
CA ASN A 13 0.60 -11.78 -9.65
C ASN A 13 0.98 -12.09 -8.18
N PRO A 14 0.38 -13.15 -7.60
CA PRO A 14 0.59 -13.48 -6.19
C PRO A 14 2.01 -13.97 -5.90
N VAL A 15 2.76 -14.45 -6.91
CA VAL A 15 4.15 -14.89 -6.74
C VAL A 15 5.04 -13.71 -6.35
N GLN A 16 4.78 -12.53 -6.91
CA GLN A 16 5.54 -11.31 -6.64
C GLN A 16 4.81 -10.34 -5.69
N ASN A 17 3.63 -10.75 -5.20
CA ASN A 17 2.69 -9.94 -4.43
C ASN A 17 2.43 -8.57 -5.06
N GLN A 18 2.00 -8.57 -6.32
CA GLN A 18 1.75 -7.33 -7.05
C GLN A 18 0.64 -7.44 -8.08
N TYR A 19 -0.06 -6.34 -8.30
CA TYR A 19 -0.92 -6.14 -9.45
C TYR A 19 -0.12 -5.56 -10.60
N GLU A 20 -0.38 -6.02 -11.81
CA GLU A 20 0.28 -5.60 -13.04
C GLU A 20 -0.79 -5.17 -14.05
N ILE A 21 -0.51 -4.11 -14.81
CA ILE A 21 -1.31 -3.70 -15.96
C ILE A 21 -0.48 -3.82 -17.22
N TYR A 22 -1.02 -4.50 -18.22
CA TYR A 22 -0.33 -4.81 -19.48
C TYR A 22 -0.88 -4.02 -20.66
N ARG A 23 0.02 -3.60 -21.56
CA ARG A 23 -0.31 -3.09 -22.89
C ARG A 23 0.70 -3.68 -23.87
N ASP A 24 0.22 -4.32 -24.92
CA ASP A 24 1.05 -4.97 -25.95
C ASP A 24 2.10 -5.95 -25.38
N GLY A 25 1.70 -6.71 -24.35
CA GLY A 25 2.59 -7.66 -23.66
C GLY A 25 3.59 -7.04 -22.68
N ILE A 26 3.64 -5.70 -22.56
CA ILE A 26 4.57 -4.97 -21.71
C ILE A 26 3.84 -4.47 -20.45
N ILE A 27 4.50 -4.62 -19.29
CA ILE A 27 4.01 -4.08 -18.02
C ILE A 27 4.11 -2.54 -18.04
N GLN A 28 2.96 -1.87 -17.95
CA GLN A 28 2.84 -0.40 -17.90
C GLN A 28 2.79 0.13 -16.47
N GLY A 29 2.43 -0.72 -15.52
CA GLY A 29 2.35 -0.35 -14.11
C GLY A 29 2.27 -1.54 -13.17
N VAL A 30 2.74 -1.32 -11.95
CA VAL A 30 2.83 -2.28 -10.86
C VAL A 30 2.33 -1.63 -9.56
N VAL A 31 1.53 -2.39 -8.81
CA VAL A 31 1.12 -2.06 -7.44
C VAL A 31 1.47 -3.24 -6.55
N ARG A 32 2.54 -3.12 -5.75
CA ARG A 32 2.95 -4.16 -4.80
C ARG A 32 2.19 -4.06 -3.50
N TYR A 33 1.86 -5.21 -2.94
CA TYR A 33 1.14 -5.33 -1.69
C TYR A 33 1.78 -6.33 -0.73
N ARG A 34 1.46 -6.21 0.55
CA ARG A 34 1.69 -7.24 1.57
C ARG A 34 0.37 -7.56 2.25
N ILE A 35 0.23 -8.80 2.68
CA ILE A 35 -0.92 -9.24 3.49
C ILE A 35 -0.42 -9.40 4.93
N GLU A 36 -1.05 -8.68 5.85
CA GLU A 36 -0.79 -8.69 7.29
C GLU A 36 -2.11 -9.02 8.00
N GLY A 37 -2.33 -10.29 8.32
CA GLY A 37 -3.61 -10.78 8.83
C GLY A 37 -4.75 -10.50 7.85
N THR A 38 -5.71 -9.67 8.26
CA THR A 38 -6.86 -9.25 7.42
C THR A 38 -6.61 -7.97 6.63
N THR A 39 -5.38 -7.44 6.65
CA THR A 39 -5.03 -6.19 5.99
C THR A 39 -4.16 -6.43 4.77
N LEU A 40 -4.54 -5.83 3.65
CA LEU A 40 -3.73 -5.72 2.45
C LEU A 40 -3.16 -4.30 2.38
N ARG A 41 -1.83 -4.21 2.53
CA ARG A 41 -1.07 -2.96 2.54
C ARG A 41 -0.39 -2.74 1.19
N PHE A 42 -0.77 -1.68 0.49
CA PHE A 42 -0.14 -1.23 -0.75
C PHE A 42 1.05 -0.32 -0.43
N PHE A 43 2.27 -0.76 -0.75
CA PHE A 43 3.51 -0.09 -0.34
C PHE A 43 4.38 0.42 -1.49
N LEU A 44 4.21 -0.08 -2.70
CA LEU A 44 4.93 0.42 -3.87
C LEU A 44 3.98 0.50 -5.07
N CYS A 45 3.72 1.70 -5.57
CA CYS A 45 2.87 1.93 -6.74
C CYS A 45 3.66 2.72 -7.80
N ARG A 46 3.87 2.09 -8.95
CA ARG A 46 4.59 2.68 -10.09
C ARG A 46 3.78 2.42 -11.34
N ALA A 47 3.34 3.47 -12.02
CA ALA A 47 2.54 3.38 -13.24
C ALA A 47 3.09 4.30 -14.33
N THR A 48 4.40 4.24 -14.57
CA THR A 48 5.12 5.13 -15.48
C THR A 48 4.72 4.96 -16.93
N GLY A 49 4.19 3.79 -17.31
CA GLY A 49 3.62 3.53 -18.63
C GLY A 49 2.22 4.10 -18.83
N LEU A 50 1.53 4.52 -17.75
CA LEU A 50 0.20 5.12 -17.81
C LEU A 50 0.32 6.66 -17.82
N ARG A 51 0.24 7.25 -19.01
CA ARG A 51 0.40 8.70 -19.21
C ARG A 51 -0.82 9.50 -18.76
N SER A 52 -2.01 8.90 -18.80
CA SER A 52 -3.24 9.56 -18.36
C SER A 52 -3.44 9.41 -16.84
N PRO A 53 -3.69 10.49 -16.08
CA PRO A 53 -4.07 10.40 -14.68
C PRO A 53 -5.31 9.52 -14.45
N TRP A 54 -6.25 9.52 -15.40
CA TRP A 54 -7.46 8.70 -15.34
C TRP A 54 -7.16 7.20 -15.45
N GLU A 55 -6.26 6.80 -16.34
CA GLU A 55 -5.84 5.41 -16.49
C GLU A 55 -5.13 4.91 -15.22
N ARG A 56 -4.21 5.73 -14.70
CA ARG A 56 -3.47 5.43 -13.47
C ARG A 56 -4.42 5.28 -12.27
N ARG A 57 -5.36 6.20 -12.13
CA ARG A 57 -6.42 6.13 -11.12
C ARG A 57 -7.27 4.87 -11.28
N ALA A 58 -7.67 4.53 -12.49
CA ALA A 58 -8.50 3.35 -12.74
C ALA A 58 -7.76 2.05 -12.39
N PHE A 59 -6.45 1.96 -12.70
CA PHE A 59 -5.60 0.84 -12.30
C PHE A 59 -5.51 0.70 -10.78
N TYR A 60 -5.20 1.78 -10.06
CA TYR A 60 -5.13 1.77 -8.60
C TYR A 60 -6.47 1.42 -7.95
N LEU A 61 -7.57 1.93 -8.51
CA LEU A 61 -8.91 1.64 -8.03
C LEU A 61 -9.27 0.17 -8.25
N ALA A 62 -8.86 -0.44 -9.36
CA ALA A 62 -9.07 -1.87 -9.61
C ALA A 62 -8.36 -2.73 -8.56
N ALA A 63 -7.11 -2.42 -8.23
CA ALA A 63 -6.36 -3.12 -7.18
C ALA A 63 -7.05 -2.99 -5.80
N ALA A 64 -7.47 -1.78 -5.42
CA ALA A 64 -8.16 -1.55 -4.14
C ALA A 64 -9.53 -2.24 -4.07
N ARG A 65 -10.30 -2.21 -5.17
CA ARG A 65 -11.59 -2.90 -5.28
C ARG A 65 -11.45 -4.40 -5.16
N ASP A 66 -10.42 -4.95 -5.78
CA ASP A 66 -10.14 -6.37 -5.70
C ASP A 66 -9.79 -6.80 -4.27
N ALA A 67 -8.94 -6.05 -3.57
CA ALA A 67 -8.66 -6.28 -2.15
C ALA A 67 -9.94 -6.26 -1.28
N LYS A 68 -10.86 -5.31 -1.54
CA LYS A 68 -12.16 -5.27 -0.87
C LYS A 68 -13.05 -6.47 -1.19
N ARG A 69 -13.06 -6.95 -2.44
CA ARG A 69 -13.78 -8.19 -2.83
C ARG A 69 -13.26 -9.42 -2.10
N ARG A 70 -11.96 -9.45 -1.77
CA ARG A 70 -11.34 -10.47 -0.91
C ARG A 70 -11.64 -10.29 0.59
N ARG A 71 -12.51 -9.35 0.95
CA ARG A 71 -12.84 -8.99 2.35
C ARG A 71 -11.61 -8.53 3.16
N MET A 72 -10.61 -7.94 2.51
CA MET A 72 -9.43 -7.39 3.18
C MET A 72 -9.65 -5.93 3.56
N ASN A 73 -9.08 -5.53 4.70
CA ASN A 73 -8.84 -4.14 5.02
C ASN A 73 -7.78 -3.58 4.07
N VAL A 74 -7.98 -2.35 3.58
CA VAL A 74 -7.07 -1.73 2.61
C VAL A 74 -6.32 -0.61 3.28
N GLN A 75 -4.99 -0.72 3.28
CA GLN A 75 -4.07 0.30 3.76
C GLN A 75 -3.19 0.78 2.61
N ILE A 76 -3.15 2.08 2.37
CA ILE A 76 -2.32 2.67 1.32
C ILE A 76 -1.19 3.46 1.99
N THR A 77 0.06 3.03 1.80
CA THR A 77 1.26 3.76 2.24
C THR A 77 1.99 4.43 1.09
N SER A 78 1.69 4.05 -0.15
CA SER A 78 2.22 4.72 -1.34
C SER A 78 1.55 6.08 -1.56
N ARG A 79 2.36 7.16 -1.54
CA ARG A 79 1.89 8.54 -1.76
C ARG A 79 1.18 8.73 -3.09
N SER A 80 1.75 8.22 -4.18
CA SER A 80 1.17 8.36 -5.53
C SER A 80 -0.22 7.73 -5.61
N MET A 81 -0.39 6.54 -5.05
CA MET A 81 -1.70 5.88 -4.99
C MET A 81 -2.67 6.63 -4.08
N ALA A 82 -2.21 7.12 -2.93
CA ALA A 82 -3.06 7.87 -1.99
C ALA A 82 -3.57 9.18 -2.62
N GLU A 83 -2.74 9.91 -3.34
CA GLU A 83 -3.10 11.13 -4.06
C GLU A 83 -4.10 10.86 -5.18
N ASP A 84 -3.84 9.86 -6.03
CA ASP A 84 -4.75 9.52 -7.13
C ASP A 84 -6.10 9.01 -6.62
N LEU A 85 -6.14 8.30 -5.50
CA LEU A 85 -7.37 7.76 -4.89
C LEU A 85 -8.02 8.69 -3.86
N ALA A 86 -7.47 9.88 -3.59
CA ALA A 86 -8.01 10.80 -2.60
C ALA A 86 -9.51 11.12 -2.81
N PRO A 87 -10.03 11.31 -4.03
CA PRO A 87 -11.47 11.54 -4.25
C PRO A 87 -12.35 10.33 -3.92
N PHE A 88 -11.77 9.13 -3.77
CA PHE A 88 -12.46 7.87 -3.48
C PHE A 88 -12.21 7.38 -2.05
N ARG A 89 -11.77 8.28 -1.15
CA ARG A 89 -11.38 7.99 0.24
C ARG A 89 -12.39 7.20 1.07
N LYS A 90 -13.67 7.18 0.68
CA LYS A 90 -14.70 6.32 1.32
C LYS A 90 -14.35 4.82 1.25
N TRP A 91 -13.38 4.41 0.42
CA TRP A 91 -13.06 3.00 0.14
C TRP A 91 -11.74 2.53 0.77
N CYS A 92 -10.88 3.44 1.23
CA CYS A 92 -9.54 3.12 1.71
C CYS A 92 -9.21 3.92 2.98
N HIS A 93 -8.73 3.24 4.02
CA HIS A 93 -8.14 3.94 5.15
C HIS A 93 -6.70 4.29 4.77
N ALA A 94 -6.35 5.58 4.85
CA ALA A 94 -4.94 5.94 4.92
C ALA A 94 -4.34 5.19 6.11
N ALA A 95 -3.14 4.64 5.95
CA ALA A 95 -2.40 4.11 7.08
C ALA A 95 -2.42 5.14 8.22
N PRO A 96 -2.65 4.74 9.49
CA PRO A 96 -2.26 5.58 10.60
C PRO A 96 -0.80 5.96 10.34
N GLN A 97 -0.52 7.26 10.25
CA GLN A 97 0.85 7.74 10.28
C GLN A 97 1.44 7.14 11.54
N GLU A 98 2.43 6.24 11.41
CA GLU A 98 3.20 5.80 12.57
C GLU A 98 3.74 7.08 13.18
N ARG A 99 3.15 7.47 14.33
CA ARG A 99 3.65 8.63 15.07
C ARG A 99 5.12 8.32 15.30
N PRO A 100 6.04 9.25 15.00
CA PRO A 100 7.44 9.04 15.35
C PRO A 100 7.45 8.69 16.84
N VAL A 101 7.93 7.49 17.15
CA VAL A 101 8.14 7.05 18.53
C VAL A 101 9.03 8.14 19.11
N ARG A 102 8.48 8.96 20.01
CA ARG A 102 9.28 9.91 20.77
C ARG A 102 10.39 9.07 21.37
N ARG A 103 11.64 9.32 20.96
CA ARG A 103 12.80 8.80 21.71
C ARG A 103 12.57 9.27 23.14
N VAL A 104 12.31 8.33 24.02
CA VAL A 104 12.42 8.59 25.44
C VAL A 104 13.91 8.72 25.67
N ASP A 105 14.39 9.96 25.73
CA ASP A 105 15.74 10.24 26.17
C ASP A 105 15.88 9.59 27.55
N SER A 106 16.65 8.51 27.61
CA SER A 106 16.98 7.81 28.85
C SER A 106 18.05 8.60 29.60
N ALA A 107 17.76 9.87 29.88
CA ALA A 107 18.55 10.73 30.74
C ALA A 107 17.73 10.95 32.03
N GLY A 108 17.80 10.00 32.96
CA GLY A 108 17.06 10.14 34.22
C GLY A 108 16.95 8.91 35.12
N LEU A 109 17.78 7.88 34.94
CA LEU A 109 17.87 6.78 35.90
C LEU A 109 19.30 6.68 36.40
N THR A 110 19.68 7.57 37.32
CA THR A 110 20.69 7.28 38.33
C THR A 110 20.03 6.47 39.44
N PRO A 111 20.35 5.18 39.63
CA PRO A 111 20.00 4.49 40.85
C PRO A 111 21.01 4.88 41.93
N SER A 112 20.54 5.64 42.92
CA SER A 112 21.23 5.80 44.20
C SER A 112 21.25 4.43 44.90
N LEU A 113 22.40 3.77 44.95
CA LEU A 113 22.60 2.52 45.69
C LEU A 113 23.79 2.64 46.65
N GLN A 114 23.40 2.76 47.93
CA GLN A 114 23.90 2.07 49.12
C GLN A 114 25.32 2.31 49.66
N HIS A 115 25.28 2.79 50.90
CA HIS A 115 26.13 2.55 52.07
C HIS A 115 27.11 1.37 52.09
N ALA A 116 28.15 1.59 52.92
CA ALA A 116 28.91 0.66 53.77
C ALA A 116 30.22 0.08 53.21
N ALA A 117 31.34 0.65 53.67
CA ALA A 117 32.35 -0.04 54.49
C ALA A 117 33.19 1.00 55.25
#